data_AF-A0A7S0W6V1-F1
#
_entry.id   AF-A0A7S0W6V1-F1
#
_cell.length_a   1.000
_cell.length_b   1.000
_cell.length_c   1.000
_cell.angle_alpha   90.00
_cell.angle_beta   90.00
_cell.angle_gamma   90.00
#
_symmetry.space_group_name_H-M   'P 1'
#
loop_
_entity.id
_entity.type
_entity.pdbx_description
1 polymer ?
#
loop_
_entity_poly.entity_id
_entity_poly.type
_entity_poly.pdbx_seq_one_letter_code
_entity_poly.pdbx_strand_id
1 'polypeptide(L)'
;WDDLDRHPLAVEARVRIKPERWGEQAGLVLYNADDDWLKLVVEGSKDGTPRIVFAHRQPGTPAAVLAKQDLPSSALKPGADGGVRLRVEISKDRQEVAGLVNCGD
;
A
#
# COMPACT_ATOMS: atom_id res chain seq x y z
N TRP A 1 5.47 -5.39 17.19
CA TRP A 1 5.76 -3.98 16.86
C TRP A 1 6.76 -3.28 17.78
N ASP A 2 7.16 -3.89 18.90
CA ASP A 2 7.82 -3.15 20.00
C ASP A 2 9.24 -2.64 19.72
N ASP A 3 9.94 -3.18 18.72
CA ASP A 3 11.32 -2.79 18.40
C ASP A 3 11.47 -1.54 17.51
N LEU A 4 10.38 -0.95 17.01
CA LEU A 4 10.42 0.24 16.12
C LEU A 4 10.60 1.58 16.89
N ASP A 5 11.01 1.52 18.15
CA ASP A 5 10.68 2.55 19.16
C ASP A 5 11.58 3.79 19.23
N ARG A 6 12.38 4.10 18.21
CA ARG A 6 13.38 5.17 18.35
C ARG A 6 13.27 6.32 17.37
N HIS A 7 12.69 6.13 16.18
CA HIS A 7 12.62 7.19 15.16
C HIS A 7 11.41 7.01 14.23
N PRO A 8 10.87 8.08 13.64
CA PRO A 8 9.89 7.96 12.57
C PRO A 8 10.49 7.09 11.46
N LEU A 9 9.75 6.05 11.06
CA LEU A 9 10.17 5.14 10.02
C LEU A 9 9.44 5.53 8.73
N ALA A 10 10.19 5.72 7.66
CA ALA A 10 9.63 5.83 6.32
C ALA A 10 10.18 4.69 5.47
N VAL A 11 9.27 3.89 4.90
CA VAL A 11 9.60 2.85 3.92
C VAL A 11 8.98 3.24 2.60
N GLU A 12 9.78 3.15 1.54
CA GLU A 12 9.34 3.46 0.20
C GLU A 12 9.67 2.30 -0.74
N ALA A 13 8.75 1.99 -1.64
CA ALA A 13 8.96 1.04 -2.72
C ALA A 13 8.39 1.57 -4.03
N ARG A 14 9.04 1.21 -5.14
CA ARG A 14 8.50 1.40 -6.48
C ARG A 14 7.87 0.10 -6.95
N VAL A 15 6.55 0.11 -7.16
CA VAL A 15 5.78 -1.05 -7.62
C VAL A 15 5.57 -0.95 -9.12
N ARG A 16 5.96 -1.99 -9.84
CA ARG A 16 5.71 -2.16 -11.29
C ARG A 16 4.86 -3.40 -11.49
N ILE A 17 3.55 -3.24 -11.39
CA ILE A 17 2.56 -4.30 -11.60
C ILE A 17 1.47 -3.80 -12.52
N LYS A 18 0.93 -4.71 -13.34
CA LYS A 18 -0.34 -4.54 -14.03
C LYS A 18 -1.25 -5.67 -13.54
N PRO A 19 -2.13 -5.44 -12.56
CA PRO A 19 -3.05 -6.46 -12.10
C PRO A 19 -3.96 -6.87 -13.27
N GLU A 20 -4.02 -8.16 -13.58
CA GLU A 20 -4.86 -8.72 -14.64
C GLU A 20 -6.14 -9.34 -14.07
N ARG A 21 -6.16 -9.64 -12.77
CA ARG A 21 -7.28 -10.30 -12.10
C ARG A 21 -7.70 -9.58 -10.83
N TRP A 22 -8.98 -9.74 -10.49
CA TRP A 22 -9.49 -9.26 -9.21
C TRP A 22 -8.76 -9.93 -8.05
N GLY A 23 -8.29 -9.11 -7.10
CA GLY A 23 -7.60 -9.56 -5.89
C GLY A 23 -6.08 -9.70 -6.01
N GLU A 24 -5.52 -9.56 -7.22
CA GLU A 24 -4.07 -9.44 -7.37
C GLU A 24 -3.58 -8.14 -6.73
N GLN A 25 -2.54 -8.23 -5.90
CA GLN A 25 -2.02 -7.11 -5.12
C GLN A 25 -0.49 -7.11 -5.09
N ALA A 26 0.12 -5.92 -5.16
CA ALA A 26 1.53 -5.74 -4.87
C ALA A 26 1.81 -4.37 -4.24
N GLY A 27 2.71 -4.33 -3.26
CA GLY A 27 3.09 -3.09 -2.58
C GLY A 27 3.79 -3.33 -1.26
N LEU A 28 3.56 -2.42 -0.32
CA LEU A 28 4.15 -2.44 1.01
C LEU A 28 3.19 -3.10 2.00
N VAL A 29 3.75 -3.94 2.86
CA VAL A 29 3.04 -4.50 4.02
C VAL A 29 3.93 -4.31 5.24
N LEU A 30 3.39 -3.67 6.26
CA LEU A 30 3.91 -3.77 7.61
C LEU A 30 3.17 -4.93 8.27
N TYR A 31 3.90 -5.96 8.66
CA TYR A 31 3.34 -7.23 9.09
C TYR A 31 3.88 -7.62 10.46
N ASN A 32 2.98 -7.94 11.39
CA ASN A 32 3.30 -8.47 12.71
C ASN A 32 2.70 -9.87 12.90
N ALA A 33 1.48 -10.10 12.40
CA ALA A 33 0.81 -11.40 12.38
C ALA A 33 -0.27 -11.46 11.29
N ASP A 34 -0.88 -12.63 11.08
CA ASP A 34 -1.95 -12.84 10.09
C ASP A 34 -3.21 -11.99 10.33
N ASP A 35 -3.44 -11.62 11.58
CA ASP A 35 -4.51 -10.72 12.01
C ASP A 35 -4.02 -9.32 12.44
N ASP A 36 -2.74 -9.01 12.24
CA ASP A 36 -2.14 -7.72 12.61
C ASP A 36 -1.18 -7.23 11.53
N TRP A 37 -1.73 -6.41 10.63
CA TRP A 37 -1.01 -5.87 9.50
C TRP A 37 -1.60 -4.57 8.98
N LEU A 38 -0.77 -3.84 8.24
CA LEU A 38 -1.15 -2.67 7.46
C LEU A 38 -0.54 -2.82 6.08
N LYS A 39 -1.32 -2.53 5.03
CA LYS A 39 -0.83 -2.60 3.65
C LYS A 39 -1.20 -1.37 2.84
N LEU A 40 -0.27 -0.97 1.98
CA LEU A 40 -0.44 0.02 0.93
C LEU A 40 -0.06 -0.67 -0.39
N VAL A 41 -1.05 -0.93 -1.24
CA VAL A 41 -0.87 -1.80 -2.42
C VAL A 41 -1.54 -1.23 -3.66
N VAL A 42 -1.02 -1.62 -4.82
CA VAL A 42 -1.77 -1.60 -6.08
C VAL A 42 -2.59 -2.89 -6.14
N GLU A 43 -3.91 -2.78 -6.32
CA GLU A 43 -4.89 -3.87 -6.37
C GLU A 43 -5.62 -3.92 -7.71
N GLY A 44 -5.83 -5.13 -8.24
CA GLY A 44 -6.79 -5.37 -9.32
C GLY A 44 -8.23 -5.39 -8.82
N SER A 45 -9.10 -4.55 -9.39
CA SER A 45 -10.53 -4.46 -9.04
C SER A 45 -11.40 -5.30 -9.98
N LYS A 46 -12.63 -5.61 -9.55
CA LYS A 46 -13.61 -6.40 -10.33
C LYS A 46 -14.00 -5.76 -11.67
N ASP A 47 -13.93 -4.44 -11.76
CA ASP A 47 -14.23 -3.66 -12.96
C ASP A 47 -13.03 -3.51 -13.91
N GLY A 48 -11.89 -4.13 -13.58
CA GLY A 48 -10.65 -4.03 -14.34
C GLY A 48 -9.84 -2.76 -14.08
N THR A 49 -10.33 -1.83 -13.26
CA THR A 49 -9.61 -0.62 -12.90
C THR A 49 -8.60 -0.91 -11.78
N PRO A 50 -7.29 -0.73 -11.99
CA PRO A 50 -6.32 -0.86 -10.91
C PRO A 50 -6.51 0.26 -9.90
N ARG A 51 -6.30 -0.04 -8.62
CA ARG A 51 -6.51 0.93 -7.53
C ARG A 51 -5.35 0.90 -6.54
N ILE A 52 -5.06 2.04 -5.94
CA ILE A 52 -4.36 2.06 -4.66
C ILE A 52 -5.34 1.67 -3.57
N VAL A 53 -4.91 0.79 -2.69
CA VAL A 53 -5.65 0.39 -1.50
C VAL A 53 -4.76 0.55 -0.28
N PHE A 54 -5.24 1.31 0.68
CA PHE A 54 -4.70 1.37 2.03
C PHE A 54 -5.66 0.65 2.97
N ALA A 55 -5.18 -0.42 3.60
CA ALA A 55 -6.00 -1.28 4.44
C ALA A 55 -5.20 -1.77 5.64
N HIS A 56 -5.92 -2.16 6.69
CA HIS A 56 -5.32 -2.72 7.89
C HIS A 56 -6.18 -3.83 8.48
N ARG A 57 -5.58 -4.58 9.39
CA ARG A 57 -6.25 -5.52 10.26
C ARG A 57 -5.60 -5.44 11.63
N GLN A 58 -6.43 -5.44 12.67
CA GLN A 58 -5.98 -5.51 14.06
C GLN A 58 -6.44 -6.84 14.68
N PRO A 59 -5.74 -7.32 15.73
CA PRO A 59 -6.13 -8.54 16.42
C PRO A 59 -7.59 -8.50 16.86
N GLY A 60 -8.33 -9.57 16.53
CA GLY A 60 -9.75 -9.69 16.88
C GLY A 60 -10.71 -8.84 16.04
N THR A 61 -10.25 -8.10 15.02
CA THR A 61 -11.13 -7.32 14.13
C THR A 61 -11.08 -7.80 12.67
N PRO A 62 -12.17 -7.60 11.91
CA PRO A 62 -12.14 -7.77 10.46
C PRO A 62 -11.18 -6.77 9.81
N ALA A 63 -10.59 -7.15 8.67
CA ALA A 63 -9.81 -6.21 7.88
C ALA A 63 -10.69 -5.05 7.40
N ALA A 64 -10.15 -3.83 7.41
CA ALA A 64 -10.82 -2.63 6.95
C ALA A 64 -10.00 -1.90 5.88
N VAL A 65 -10.70 -1.34 4.88
CA VAL A 65 -10.11 -0.45 3.88
C VAL A 65 -10.25 0.98 4.40
N LEU A 66 -9.12 1.65 4.59
CA LEU A 66 -9.05 3.02 5.08
C LEU A 66 -9.14 4.03 3.94
N ALA A 67 -8.52 3.71 2.79
CA ALA A 67 -8.57 4.53 1.60
C ALA A 67 -8.48 3.66 0.33
N LYS A 68 -9.13 4.13 -0.73
CA LYS A 68 -9.06 3.54 -2.06
C LYS A 68 -9.07 4.64 -3.12
N GLN A 69 -8.19 4.55 -4.11
CA GLN A 69 -8.08 5.53 -5.18
C GLN A 69 -7.87 4.82 -6.52
N ASP A 70 -8.60 5.23 -7.55
CA ASP A 70 -8.40 4.75 -8.91
C ASP A 70 -7.03 5.18 -9.45
N LEU A 71 -6.30 4.23 -10.02
CA LEU A 71 -5.08 4.51 -10.75
C LEU A 71 -5.39 4.71 -12.22
N PRO A 72 -4.91 5.80 -12.84
CA PRO A 72 -5.00 5.92 -14.28
C PRO A 72 -4.16 4.80 -14.91
N SER A 73 -4.68 4.20 -15.97
CA SER A 73 -4.00 3.09 -16.68
C SER A 73 -2.60 3.48 -17.19
N SER A 74 -2.34 4.78 -17.39
CA SER A 74 -1.03 5.33 -17.74
C SER A 74 0.02 5.24 -16.62
N ALA A 75 -0.37 5.13 -15.35
CA ALA A 75 0.56 5.05 -14.21
C ALA A 75 1.28 3.70 -14.11
N LEU A 76 0.76 2.67 -14.80
CA LEU A 76 1.26 1.29 -14.75
C LEU A 76 2.03 0.88 -16.01
N LYS A 77 2.55 1.85 -16.77
CA LYS A 77 3.35 1.56 -17.98
C LYS A 77 4.58 0.71 -17.63
N PRO A 78 4.90 -0.34 -18.40
CA PRO A 78 6.19 -1.03 -18.30
C PRO A 78 7.33 -0.11 -18.75
N GLY A 79 8.44 -0.06 -17.99
CA GLY A 79 9.63 0.74 -18.34
C GLY A 79 10.41 1.25 -17.13
N ALA A 80 11.60 1.82 -17.36
CA ALA A 80 12.44 2.40 -16.31
C ALA A 80 11.72 3.54 -15.55
N ASP A 81 10.90 4.31 -16.28
CA ASP A 81 10.17 5.49 -15.78
C ASP A 81 8.72 5.18 -15.36
N GLY A 82 8.26 3.94 -15.59
CA GLY A 82 6.93 3.49 -15.17
C GLY A 82 6.85 2.98 -13.73
N GLY A 83 5.63 2.92 -13.18
CA GLY A 83 5.33 2.35 -11.87
C GLY A 83 4.92 3.38 -10.83
N VAL A 84 4.34 2.87 -9.74
CA VAL A 84 3.83 3.69 -8.64
C VAL A 84 4.82 3.65 -7.49
N ARG A 85 5.20 4.82 -6.98
CA ARG A 85 5.98 4.93 -5.75
C ARG A 85 5.01 4.95 -4.57
N LEU A 86 5.15 3.95 -3.70
CA LEU A 86 4.38 3.81 -2.47
C LEU A 86 5.30 4.11 -1.30
N ARG A 87 4.84 4.94 -0.37
CA ARG A 87 5.56 5.26 0.86
C ARG A 87 4.64 5.13 2.04
N VAL A 88 5.11 4.45 3.09
CA VAL A 88 4.43 4.38 4.39
C VAL A 88 5.31 5.06 5.42
N GLU A 89 4.74 5.99 6.16
CA GLU A 89 5.39 6.65 7.28
C GLU A 89 4.67 6.31 8.59
N ILE A 90 5.45 5.90 9.59
CA ILE A 90 4.96 5.63 10.94
C ILE A 90 5.46 6.74 11.85
N SER A 91 4.53 7.46 12.45
CA SER A 91 4.78 8.49 13.46
C SER A 91 5.48 7.92 14.71
N LYS A 92 6.17 8.79 15.46
CA LYS A 92 6.90 8.40 16.68
C LYS A 92 5.99 7.82 17.76
N ASP A 93 4.77 8.31 17.86
CA ASP A 93 3.75 7.86 18.83
C ASP A 93 2.86 6.74 18.27
N ARG A 94 3.13 6.30 17.03
CA ARG A 94 2.41 5.22 16.33
C ARG A 94 0.91 5.49 16.17
N GLN A 95 0.46 6.73 16.37
CA GLN A 95 -0.95 7.11 16.25
C GLN A 95 -1.35 7.38 14.80
N GLU A 96 -0.38 7.82 14.00
CA GLU A 96 -0.59 8.15 12.60
C GLU A 96 0.24 7.24 11.69
N VAL A 97 -0.44 6.67 10.69
CA VAL A 97 0.20 6.03 9.55
C VAL A 97 -0.29 6.68 8.27
N ALA A 98 0.63 7.25 7.50
CA ALA A 98 0.33 7.89 6.24
C ALA A 98 0.77 7.01 5.07
N GLY A 99 -0.11 6.86 4.07
CA GLY A 99 0.23 6.29 2.78
C GLY A 99 0.38 7.39 1.74
N LEU A 100 1.57 7.54 1.17
CA LEU A 100 1.83 8.45 0.06
C LEU A 100 2.01 7.67 -1.23
N VAL A 101 1.39 8.17 -2.29
CA VAL A 101 1.43 7.58 -3.62
C VAL A 101 1.87 8.65 -4.60
N ASN A 102 2.90 8.34 -5.38
CA ASN A 102 3.26 9.15 -6.54
C ASN A 102 3.09 8.32 -7.82
N CYS A 103 2.29 8.84 -8.75
CA CYS A 103 1.91 8.22 -10.01
C CYS A 103 2.50 8.99 -11.20
N GLY A 104 3.70 8.61 -11.65
CA GLY A 104 4.26 9.01 -12.95
C GLY A 104 5.19 10.22 -12.96
N ASP A 105 6.25 10.05 -13.76
CA ASP A 105 7.46 10.86 -14.10
C ASP A 105 8.26 11.51 -12.95
#